data_AF-A0A1U6JRA4-F1
#
_entry.id   AF-A0A1U6JRA4-F1
#
_cell.length_a   1.000
_cell.length_b   1.000
_cell.length_c   1.000
_cell.angle_alpha   90.00
_cell.angle_beta   90.00
_cell.angle_gamma   90.00
#
_symmetry.space_group_name_H-M   'P 1'
#
loop_
_entity.id
_entity.type
_entity.pdbx_description
1 polymer ?
#
loop_
_entity_poly.entity_id
_entity_poly.type
_entity_poly.pdbx_seq_one_letter_code
_entity_poly.pdbx_strand_id
1 'polypeptide(L)'
;MKKVYKANLYFLIILLLEIFMPKILLPIYDILGVTDLRIALTMNHIIFFLIPAVIYIIVTKSSVKETLKLNKLYLKDALLVILLAFLCQPIMSFFSIVTSFFFNNNIGAFITQINSTPYLIMLSLVALLPAITEEVTIRGIVLSGYEHKNKYLAAMITGLFFGILHLDPQQFLYATVLGFILALVVRITNSIFAASIIHFIINGTSVTMSKLINTIPQSTEIMNGTMDLSLRSLPFNDKLIMFVVYGVIAIIFSTFVYLILKKLEELNINRGILKEEIKSDVIR
;
A
#
# COMPACT_ATOMS: atom_id res chain seq x y z
N MET A 1 -20.99 -5.29 20.17
CA MET A 1 -19.65 -5.75 19.71
C MET A 1 -18.67 -4.58 19.71
N LYS A 2 -17.46 -4.73 20.27
CA LYS A 2 -16.43 -3.67 20.33
C LYS A 2 -16.01 -3.25 18.90
N LYS A 3 -15.77 -1.95 18.64
CA LYS A 3 -15.39 -1.42 17.31
C LYS A 3 -14.24 -2.21 16.65
N VAL A 4 -13.19 -2.51 17.42
CA VAL A 4 -12.03 -3.31 16.98
C VAL A 4 -12.43 -4.70 16.49
N TYR A 5 -13.36 -5.38 17.17
CA TYR A 5 -13.82 -6.71 16.75
C TYR A 5 -14.47 -6.65 15.36
N LYS A 6 -15.32 -5.63 15.10
CA LYS A 6 -15.99 -5.48 13.80
C LYS A 6 -14.98 -5.24 12.67
N ALA A 7 -13.96 -4.41 12.92
CA ALA A 7 -12.88 -4.18 11.96
C ALA A 7 -12.05 -5.44 11.68
N ASN A 8 -11.71 -6.22 12.71
CA ASN A 8 -10.93 -7.45 12.54
C ASN A 8 -11.74 -8.54 11.84
N LEU A 9 -13.03 -8.67 12.15
CA LEU A 9 -13.91 -9.58 11.45
C LEU A 9 -14.08 -9.17 9.98
N TYR A 10 -14.23 -7.87 9.71
CA TYR A 10 -14.27 -7.36 8.34
C TYR A 10 -12.98 -7.70 7.59
N PHE A 11 -11.80 -7.42 8.16
CA PHE A 11 -10.52 -7.79 7.55
C PHE A 11 -10.39 -9.30 7.32
N LEU A 12 -10.78 -10.13 8.30
CA LEU A 12 -10.79 -11.58 8.15
C LEU A 12 -11.68 -12.03 6.98
N ILE A 13 -12.85 -11.42 6.80
CA ILE A 13 -13.74 -11.71 5.66
C ILE A 13 -13.03 -11.37 4.35
N ILE A 14 -12.39 -10.19 4.23
CA ILE A 14 -11.63 -9.84 3.03
C ILE A 14 -10.54 -10.87 2.73
N LEU A 15 -9.75 -11.23 3.75
CA LEU A 15 -8.67 -12.20 3.61
C LEU A 15 -9.18 -13.56 3.12
N LEU A 16 -10.29 -14.04 3.68
CA LEU A 16 -10.91 -15.30 3.25
C LEU A 16 -11.45 -15.19 1.82
N LEU A 17 -12.03 -14.04 1.43
CA LEU A 17 -12.46 -13.79 0.06
C LEU A 17 -11.27 -13.85 -0.90
N GLU A 18 -10.15 -13.18 -0.61
CA GLU A 18 -8.96 -13.20 -1.47
C GLU A 18 -8.35 -14.60 -1.63
N ILE A 19 -8.37 -15.43 -0.58
CA ILE A 19 -7.81 -16.79 -0.62
C ILE A 19 -8.72 -17.77 -1.37
N PHE A 20 -10.04 -17.71 -1.14
CA PHE A 20 -10.96 -18.75 -1.61
C PHE A 20 -11.78 -18.34 -2.83
N MET A 21 -12.16 -17.07 -2.96
CA MET A 21 -13.06 -16.60 -4.02
C MET A 21 -12.44 -16.69 -5.43
N PRO A 22 -11.13 -16.50 -5.66
CA PRO A 22 -10.56 -16.71 -7.00
C PRO A 22 -10.82 -18.11 -7.56
N LYS A 23 -10.81 -19.16 -6.73
CA LYS A 23 -11.09 -20.54 -7.17
C LYS A 23 -12.54 -20.72 -7.64
N ILE A 24 -13.45 -19.91 -7.12
CA ILE A 24 -14.87 -19.91 -7.47
C ILE A 24 -15.11 -19.02 -8.71
N LEU A 25 -14.42 -17.87 -8.79
CA LEU A 25 -14.60 -16.90 -9.87
C LEU A 25 -13.97 -17.35 -11.19
N LEU A 26 -12.85 -18.09 -11.17
CA LEU A 26 -12.20 -18.58 -12.39
C LEU A 26 -13.16 -19.33 -13.34
N PRO A 27 -13.86 -20.40 -12.92
CA PRO A 27 -14.80 -21.08 -13.83
C PRO A 27 -15.99 -20.20 -14.25
N ILE A 28 -16.39 -19.23 -13.42
CA ILE A 28 -17.44 -18.27 -13.77
C ILE A 28 -16.95 -17.32 -14.87
N TYR A 29 -15.70 -16.83 -14.77
CA TYR A 29 -15.08 -16.00 -15.79
C TYR A 29 -14.97 -16.75 -17.11
N ASP A 30 -14.61 -18.03 -17.09
CA ASP A 30 -14.58 -18.86 -18.29
C ASP A 30 -15.97 -18.99 -18.94
N ILE A 31 -17.01 -19.27 -18.14
CA ILE A 31 -18.41 -19.37 -18.63
C ILE A 31 -18.90 -18.04 -19.21
N LEU A 32 -18.54 -16.92 -18.59
CA LEU A 32 -18.92 -15.57 -19.03
C LEU A 32 -18.03 -15.03 -20.16
N GLY A 33 -17.01 -15.78 -20.59
CA GLY A 33 -16.07 -15.36 -21.63
C GLY A 33 -15.12 -14.23 -21.21
N VAL A 34 -14.90 -14.04 -19.91
CA VAL A 34 -13.96 -13.04 -19.37
C VAL A 34 -12.54 -13.58 -19.44
N THR A 35 -11.90 -13.39 -20.59
CA THR A 35 -10.52 -13.85 -20.84
C THR A 35 -9.47 -12.76 -20.62
N ASP A 36 -9.89 -11.49 -20.56
CA ASP A 36 -8.99 -10.35 -20.35
C ASP A 36 -8.64 -10.19 -18.86
N LEU A 37 -7.36 -10.40 -18.54
CA LEU A 37 -6.81 -10.25 -17.19
C LEU A 37 -7.09 -8.88 -16.56
N ARG A 38 -7.21 -7.81 -17.36
CA ARG A 38 -7.50 -6.45 -16.90
C ARG A 38 -8.93 -6.32 -16.38
N ILE A 39 -9.86 -6.96 -17.09
CA ILE A 39 -11.28 -7.00 -16.70
C ILE A 39 -11.41 -7.84 -15.43
N ALA A 40 -10.78 -9.03 -15.40
CA ALA A 40 -10.76 -9.89 -14.21
C ALA A 40 -10.18 -9.16 -12.99
N LEU A 41 -9.08 -8.43 -13.13
CA LEU A 41 -8.48 -7.65 -12.05
C LEU A 41 -9.46 -6.58 -11.52
N THR A 42 -10.10 -5.84 -12.44
CA THR A 42 -11.08 -4.81 -12.08
C THR A 42 -12.26 -5.41 -11.32
N MET A 43 -12.80 -6.54 -11.81
CA MET A 43 -13.89 -7.26 -11.15
C MET A 43 -13.49 -7.77 -9.78
N ASN A 44 -12.28 -8.33 -9.63
CA ASN A 44 -11.75 -8.79 -8.35
C ASN A 44 -11.68 -7.65 -7.32
N HIS A 45 -11.19 -6.47 -7.68
CA HIS A 45 -11.17 -5.34 -6.74
C HIS A 45 -12.58 -4.91 -6.29
N ILE A 46 -13.56 -4.94 -7.19
CA ILE A 46 -14.95 -4.64 -6.85
C ILE A 46 -15.51 -5.70 -5.89
N ILE A 47 -15.31 -6.98 -6.21
CA ILE A 47 -15.86 -8.11 -5.46
C ILE A 47 -15.19 -8.26 -4.09
N PHE A 48 -13.88 -8.08 -4.01
CA PHE A 48 -13.11 -8.34 -2.78
C PHE A 48 -13.07 -7.13 -1.84
N PHE A 49 -13.09 -5.90 -2.36
CA PHE A 49 -12.95 -4.70 -1.52
C PHE A 49 -14.23 -3.87 -1.44
N LEU A 50 -14.77 -3.44 -2.59
CA LEU A 50 -15.87 -2.48 -2.61
C LEU A 50 -17.19 -3.08 -2.12
N ILE A 51 -17.57 -4.26 -2.61
CA ILE A 51 -18.82 -4.92 -2.18
C ILE A 51 -18.80 -5.17 -0.66
N PRO A 52 -17.76 -5.80 -0.08
CA PRO A 52 -17.71 -5.96 1.37
C PRO A 52 -17.68 -4.63 2.12
N ALA A 53 -17.03 -3.59 1.60
CA ALA A 53 -17.02 -2.27 2.23
C ALA A 53 -18.43 -1.66 2.30
N VAL A 54 -19.20 -1.75 1.22
CA VAL A 54 -20.60 -1.31 1.17
C VAL A 54 -21.45 -2.12 2.16
N ILE A 55 -21.33 -3.45 2.15
CA ILE A 55 -22.04 -4.33 3.09
C ILE A 55 -21.70 -3.95 4.54
N TYR A 56 -20.43 -3.73 4.86
CA TYR A 56 -19.98 -3.33 6.19
C TYR A 56 -20.66 -2.03 6.64
N ILE A 57 -20.66 -0.99 5.79
CA ILE A 57 -21.26 0.30 6.12
C ILE A 57 -22.77 0.15 6.37
N ILE A 58 -23.48 -0.60 5.51
CA ILE A 58 -24.93 -0.84 5.64
C ILE A 58 -25.25 -1.62 6.93
N VAL A 59 -24.58 -2.75 7.16
CA VAL A 59 -24.83 -3.64 8.30
C VAL A 59 -24.49 -2.96 9.63
N THR A 60 -23.40 -2.19 9.66
CA THR A 60 -22.98 -1.48 10.88
C THR A 60 -23.71 -0.15 11.08
N LYS A 61 -24.46 0.33 10.08
CA LYS A 61 -25.10 1.65 10.04
C LYS A 61 -24.12 2.78 10.34
N SER A 62 -22.88 2.63 9.86
CA SER A 62 -21.81 3.59 10.10
C SER A 62 -21.92 4.77 9.13
N SER A 63 -21.53 5.97 9.57
CA SER A 63 -21.43 7.13 8.67
C SER A 63 -20.33 6.91 7.62
N VAL A 64 -20.67 7.01 6.34
CA VAL A 64 -19.71 6.87 5.23
C VAL A 64 -18.57 7.88 5.37
N LYS A 65 -18.91 9.15 5.61
CA LYS A 65 -17.93 10.25 5.70
C LYS A 65 -16.96 10.06 6.86
N GLU A 66 -17.45 9.68 8.03
CA GLU A 66 -16.62 9.49 9.22
C GLU A 66 -15.77 8.23 9.12
N THR A 67 -16.38 7.11 8.70
CA THR A 67 -15.67 5.82 8.56
C THR A 67 -14.58 5.91 7.51
N LEU A 68 -14.88 6.48 6.34
CA LEU A 68 -13.91 6.61 5.26
C LEU A 68 -13.04 7.85 5.40
N LYS A 69 -13.21 8.67 6.45
CA LYS A 69 -12.46 9.91 6.67
C LYS A 69 -12.42 10.78 5.40
N LEU A 70 -13.60 11.03 4.80
CA LEU A 70 -13.75 11.86 3.61
C LEU A 70 -13.68 13.36 3.95
N ASN A 71 -12.63 13.73 4.68
CA ASN A 71 -12.34 15.11 5.06
C ASN A 71 -11.37 15.71 4.05
N LYS A 72 -11.47 17.04 3.88
CA LYS A 72 -10.60 17.79 2.97
C LYS A 72 -9.14 17.65 3.40
N LEU A 73 -8.27 17.34 2.43
CA LEU A 73 -6.83 17.46 2.61
C LEU A 73 -6.40 18.89 2.30
N TYR A 74 -5.71 19.54 3.24
CA TYR A 74 -5.21 20.90 3.04
C TYR A 74 -4.04 20.90 2.06
N LEU A 75 -3.88 21.97 1.27
CA LEU A 75 -2.86 22.04 0.23
C LEU A 75 -1.44 21.78 0.76
N LYS A 76 -1.08 22.36 1.92
CA LYS A 76 0.24 22.11 2.54
C LYS A 76 0.44 20.64 2.89
N ASP A 77 -0.62 19.97 3.34
CA ASP A 77 -0.55 18.54 3.67
C ASP A 77 -0.46 17.72 2.39
N ALA A 78 -1.20 18.08 1.34
CA ALA A 78 -1.13 17.46 0.02
C ALA A 78 0.31 17.51 -0.54
N LEU A 79 0.98 18.67 -0.47
CA LEU A 79 2.38 18.81 -0.91
C LEU A 79 3.33 17.96 -0.07
N LEU A 80 3.15 17.93 1.25
CA LEU A 80 3.97 17.12 2.16
C LEU A 80 3.77 15.62 1.93
N VAL A 81 2.54 15.15 1.67
CA VAL A 81 2.29 13.73 1.38
C VAL A 81 2.80 13.32 0.00
N ILE A 82 2.78 14.21 -1.00
CA ILE A 82 3.44 13.97 -2.29
C ILE A 82 4.94 13.78 -2.09
N LEU A 83 5.59 14.68 -1.35
CA LEU A 83 7.00 14.54 -0.99
C LEU A 83 7.25 13.24 -0.21
N LEU A 84 6.39 12.93 0.76
CA LEU A 84 6.47 11.72 1.56
C LEU A 84 6.42 10.46 0.69
N ALA A 85 5.60 10.44 -0.36
CA ALA A 85 5.51 9.31 -1.27
C ALA A 85 6.85 8.97 -1.95
N PHE A 86 7.60 9.99 -2.38
CA PHE A 86 8.94 9.79 -2.94
C PHE A 86 9.96 9.40 -1.87
N LEU A 87 9.88 9.99 -0.67
CA LEU A 87 10.77 9.66 0.44
C LEU A 87 10.56 8.24 0.99
N CYS A 88 9.37 7.67 0.84
CA CYS A 88 9.09 6.29 1.22
C CYS A 88 9.74 5.26 0.29
N GLN A 89 10.01 5.61 -0.97
CA GLN A 89 10.46 4.60 -1.95
C GLN A 89 11.80 3.95 -1.59
N PRO A 90 12.85 4.67 -1.15
CA PRO A 90 14.11 4.01 -0.77
C PRO A 90 13.96 3.07 0.45
N ILE A 91 13.05 3.40 1.38
CA ILE A 91 12.72 2.53 2.51
C ILE A 91 12.06 1.25 1.99
N MET A 92 11.08 1.39 1.10
CA MET A 92 10.42 0.24 0.47
C MET A 92 11.39 -0.61 -0.36
N SER A 93 12.30 0.01 -1.10
CA SER A 93 13.32 -0.69 -1.89
C SER A 93 14.22 -1.54 -1.01
N PHE A 94 14.65 -1.04 0.15
CA PHE A 94 15.43 -1.84 1.10
C PHE A 94 14.67 -3.09 1.53
N PHE A 95 13.43 -2.95 2.00
CA PHE A 95 12.63 -4.12 2.42
C PHE A 95 12.31 -5.07 1.27
N SER A 96 12.08 -4.55 0.06
CA SER A 96 11.88 -5.34 -1.15
C SER A 96 13.11 -6.15 -1.54
N ILE A 97 14.32 -5.59 -1.41
CA ILE A 97 15.57 -6.32 -1.66
C ILE A 97 15.77 -7.41 -0.61
N VAL A 98 15.55 -7.11 0.67
CA VAL A 98 15.67 -8.09 1.76
C VAL A 98 14.78 -9.30 1.50
N THR A 99 13.51 -9.11 1.12
CA THR A 99 12.62 -10.23 0.80
C THR A 99 12.97 -10.92 -0.52
N SER A 100 13.48 -10.17 -1.52
CA SER A 100 13.91 -10.73 -2.81
C SER A 100 15.12 -11.66 -2.71
N PHE A 101 15.85 -11.67 -1.59
CA PHE A 101 16.88 -12.68 -1.34
C PHE A 101 16.31 -14.09 -1.13
N PHE A 102 15.02 -14.18 -0.75
CA PHE A 102 14.35 -15.43 -0.37
C PHE A 102 13.19 -15.78 -1.30
N PHE A 103 12.48 -14.78 -1.83
CA PHE A 103 11.24 -14.93 -2.58
C PHE A 103 11.33 -14.33 -3.99
N ASN A 104 10.48 -14.81 -4.90
CA ASN A 104 10.39 -14.27 -6.26
C ASN A 104 9.57 -12.97 -6.28
N ASN A 105 9.94 -12.05 -7.18
CA ASN A 105 9.18 -10.82 -7.40
C ASN A 105 7.99 -11.08 -8.34
N ASN A 106 6.88 -11.55 -7.76
CA ASN A 106 5.67 -11.89 -8.51
C ASN A 106 4.98 -10.65 -9.12
N ILE A 107 5.09 -9.50 -8.48
CA ILE A 107 4.50 -8.24 -8.98
C ILE A 107 5.24 -7.75 -10.22
N GLY A 108 6.57 -7.78 -10.20
CA GLY A 108 7.38 -7.42 -11.36
C GLY A 108 7.05 -8.29 -12.57
N ALA A 109 6.86 -9.60 -12.34
CA ALA A 109 6.42 -10.54 -13.37
C ALA A 109 5.02 -10.21 -13.89
N PHE A 110 4.07 -9.91 -13.00
CA PHE A 110 2.71 -9.51 -13.38
C PHE A 110 2.69 -8.22 -14.21
N ILE A 111 3.38 -7.17 -13.75
CA ILE A 111 3.53 -5.88 -14.45
C ILE A 111 4.11 -6.10 -15.86
N THR A 112 5.09 -7.00 -15.98
CA THR A 112 5.69 -7.37 -17.27
C THR A 112 4.69 -8.10 -18.17
N GLN A 113 3.89 -9.01 -17.63
CA GLN A 113 2.87 -9.77 -18.37
C GLN A 113 1.81 -8.85 -18.99
N ILE A 114 1.38 -7.81 -18.27
CA ILE A 114 0.39 -6.85 -18.76
C ILE A 114 1.01 -5.62 -19.43
N ASN A 115 2.30 -5.64 -19.73
CA ASN A 115 3.02 -4.48 -20.23
C ASN A 115 2.63 -4.05 -21.66
N SER A 116 1.91 -4.86 -22.43
CA SER A 116 1.29 -4.40 -23.68
C SER A 116 0.11 -3.43 -23.45
N THR A 117 -0.40 -3.34 -22.22
CA THR A 117 -1.54 -2.49 -21.86
C THR A 117 -1.20 -1.00 -22.02
N PRO A 118 -2.06 -0.17 -22.65
CA PRO A 118 -1.85 1.27 -22.74
C PRO A 118 -1.55 1.91 -21.38
N TYR A 119 -0.64 2.90 -21.34
CA TYR A 119 -0.14 3.49 -20.08
C TYR A 119 -1.25 3.93 -19.14
N LEU A 120 -2.25 4.68 -19.63
CA LEU A 120 -3.34 5.17 -18.79
C LEU A 120 -4.21 4.05 -18.21
N ILE A 121 -4.40 2.95 -18.95
CA ILE A 121 -5.14 1.78 -18.48
C ILE A 121 -4.32 1.08 -17.40
N MET A 122 -3.02 0.87 -17.64
CA MET A 122 -2.12 0.23 -16.67
C MET A 122 -1.98 1.05 -15.38
N LEU A 123 -1.86 2.38 -15.51
CA LEU A 123 -1.83 3.31 -14.38
C LEU A 123 -3.15 3.25 -13.60
N SER A 124 -4.28 3.14 -14.29
CA SER A 124 -5.59 3.02 -13.64
C SER A 124 -5.71 1.70 -12.87
N LEU A 125 -5.26 0.59 -13.45
CA LEU A 125 -5.38 -0.75 -12.89
C LEU A 125 -4.43 -1.02 -11.73
N VAL A 126 -3.17 -0.58 -11.83
CA VAL A 126 -2.12 -0.92 -10.87
C VAL A 126 -1.90 0.17 -9.83
N ALA A 127 -2.24 1.43 -10.13
CA ALA A 127 -2.06 2.55 -9.20
C ALA A 127 -3.38 3.11 -8.68
N LEU A 128 -4.28 3.54 -9.55
CA LEU A 128 -5.51 4.24 -9.13
C LEU A 128 -6.49 3.31 -8.41
N LEU A 129 -6.75 2.14 -8.98
CA LEU A 129 -7.73 1.19 -8.46
C LEU A 129 -7.35 0.69 -7.04
N PRO A 130 -6.11 0.22 -6.78
CA PRO A 130 -5.64 -0.07 -5.42
C PRO A 130 -5.72 1.13 -4.46
N ALA A 131 -5.25 2.31 -4.89
CA ALA A 131 -5.23 3.51 -4.07
C ALA A 131 -6.62 3.99 -3.61
N ILE A 132 -7.68 3.52 -4.28
CA ILE A 132 -9.07 3.73 -3.86
C ILE A 132 -9.57 2.54 -3.05
N THR A 133 -9.54 1.34 -3.65
CA THR A 133 -10.25 0.17 -3.13
C THR A 133 -9.59 -0.38 -1.86
N GLU A 134 -8.28 -0.55 -1.85
CA GLU A 134 -7.55 -1.05 -0.69
C GLU A 134 -7.52 -0.02 0.45
N GLU A 135 -7.43 1.28 0.11
CA GLU A 135 -7.49 2.34 1.12
C GLU A 135 -8.88 2.44 1.77
N VAL A 136 -9.97 2.26 1.02
CA VAL A 136 -11.33 2.18 1.58
C VAL A 136 -11.42 1.04 2.58
N THR A 137 -10.88 -0.13 2.25
CA THR A 137 -10.85 -1.32 3.12
C THR A 137 -10.00 -1.06 4.37
N ILE A 138 -8.74 -0.67 4.20
CA ILE A 138 -7.77 -0.62 5.31
C ILE A 138 -7.81 0.72 6.07
N ARG A 139 -7.73 1.87 5.39
CA ARG A 139 -7.66 3.21 6.02
C ARG A 139 -9.03 3.76 6.36
N GLY A 140 -10.03 3.43 5.54
CA GLY A 140 -11.42 3.70 5.86
C GLY A 140 -11.91 2.78 6.98
N ILE A 141 -12.22 1.53 6.65
CA ILE A 141 -12.96 0.66 7.56
C ILE A 141 -12.11 0.13 8.71
N VAL A 142 -11.00 -0.55 8.40
CA VAL A 142 -10.21 -1.26 9.44
C VAL A 142 -9.61 -0.26 10.43
N LEU A 143 -8.92 0.78 9.95
CA LEU A 143 -8.28 1.80 10.80
C LEU A 143 -9.29 2.57 11.66
N SER A 144 -10.50 2.85 11.17
CA SER A 144 -11.56 3.47 11.97
C SER A 144 -12.04 2.60 13.12
N GLY A 145 -11.92 1.27 13.02
CA GLY A 145 -12.13 0.36 14.15
C GLY A 145 -11.15 0.57 15.31
N TYR A 146 -9.98 1.13 15.02
CA TYR A 146 -8.88 1.41 15.94
C TYR A 146 -8.79 2.89 16.35
N GLU A 147 -9.81 3.71 16.07
CA GLU A 147 -9.82 5.15 16.36
C GLU A 147 -9.53 5.46 17.84
N HIS A 148 -10.08 4.65 18.76
CA HIS A 148 -9.89 4.78 20.21
C HIS A 148 -8.57 4.21 20.74
N LYS A 149 -7.68 3.76 19.84
CA LYS A 149 -6.35 3.28 20.18
C LYS A 149 -5.30 4.32 19.82
N ASN A 150 -4.16 4.26 20.52
CA ASN A 150 -2.99 5.06 20.18
C ASN A 150 -2.65 4.92 18.69
N LYS A 151 -2.27 6.03 18.05
CA LYS A 151 -2.01 6.10 16.60
C LYS A 151 -0.93 5.12 16.13
N TYR A 152 0.12 4.90 16.93
CA TYR A 152 1.21 3.98 16.60
C TYR A 152 0.77 2.51 16.70
N LEU A 153 0.00 2.17 17.74
CA LEU A 153 -0.56 0.81 17.86
C LEU A 153 -1.54 0.51 16.72
N ALA A 154 -2.41 1.46 16.39
CA ALA A 154 -3.31 1.34 15.25
C ALA A 154 -2.52 1.16 13.95
N ALA A 155 -1.52 2.01 13.70
CA ALA A 155 -0.68 1.93 12.50
C ALA A 155 0.11 0.62 12.39
N MET A 156 0.64 0.11 13.51
CA MET A 156 1.35 -1.17 13.55
C MET A 156 0.43 -2.32 13.13
N ILE A 157 -0.77 -2.39 13.70
CA ILE A 157 -1.71 -3.48 13.40
C ILE A 157 -2.25 -3.37 11.98
N THR A 158 -2.71 -2.18 11.56
CA THR A 158 -3.27 -2.02 10.22
C THR A 158 -2.20 -2.06 9.13
N GLY A 159 -0.95 -1.69 9.46
CA GLY A 159 0.20 -1.88 8.59
C GLY A 159 0.49 -3.36 8.37
N LEU A 160 0.49 -4.17 9.44
CA LEU A 160 0.62 -5.61 9.34
C LEU A 160 -0.51 -6.21 8.47
N PHE A 161 -1.76 -5.80 8.70
CA PHE A 161 -2.90 -6.25 7.90
C PHE A 161 -2.75 -5.87 6.43
N PHE A 162 -2.23 -4.67 6.13
CA PHE A 162 -1.96 -4.27 4.75
C PHE A 162 -0.89 -5.16 4.10
N GLY A 163 0.16 -5.56 4.82
CA GLY A 163 1.13 -6.54 4.29
C GLY A 163 0.51 -7.93 4.05
N ILE A 164 -0.32 -8.42 4.98
CA ILE A 164 -1.01 -9.72 4.87
C ILE A 164 -1.96 -9.74 3.68
N LEU A 165 -2.67 -8.64 3.43
CA LEU A 165 -3.65 -8.50 2.34
C LEU A 165 -3.06 -8.85 0.96
N HIS A 166 -1.77 -8.59 0.75
CA HIS A 166 -1.14 -8.84 -0.54
C HIS A 166 -0.89 -10.33 -0.83
N LEU A 167 -0.99 -11.21 0.17
CA LEU A 167 -0.77 -12.66 0.04
C LEU A 167 0.53 -13.06 -0.68
N ASP A 168 1.53 -12.17 -0.66
CA ASP A 168 2.81 -12.33 -1.33
C ASP A 168 3.96 -12.08 -0.34
N PRO A 169 4.82 -13.08 -0.08
CA PRO A 169 5.89 -12.95 0.92
C PRO A 169 7.02 -12.01 0.48
N GLN A 170 7.19 -11.78 -0.83
CA GLN A 170 8.14 -10.79 -1.33
C GLN A 170 7.63 -9.37 -1.02
N GLN A 171 6.33 -9.14 -1.20
CA GLN A 171 5.65 -7.88 -0.95
C GLN A 171 5.46 -7.54 0.52
N PHE A 172 5.29 -8.56 1.35
CA PHE A 172 4.85 -8.46 2.73
C PHE A 172 5.57 -7.37 3.53
N LEU A 173 6.90 -7.38 3.61
CA LEU A 173 7.64 -6.46 4.48
C LEU A 173 7.51 -5.00 4.07
N TYR A 174 7.73 -4.68 2.79
CA TYR A 174 7.65 -3.28 2.35
C TYR A 174 6.20 -2.78 2.35
N ALA A 175 5.23 -3.66 2.07
CA ALA A 175 3.81 -3.33 2.18
C ALA A 175 3.44 -3.07 3.64
N THR A 176 3.92 -3.84 4.62
CA THR A 176 3.69 -3.57 6.04
C THR A 176 4.24 -2.21 6.47
N VAL A 177 5.46 -1.87 6.04
CA VAL A 177 6.11 -0.60 6.40
C VAL A 177 5.40 0.60 5.77
N LEU A 178 5.08 0.53 4.48
CA LEU A 178 4.24 1.53 3.83
C LEU A 178 2.87 1.60 4.54
N GLY A 179 2.35 0.43 4.87
CA GLY A 179 1.15 0.16 5.64
C GLY A 179 1.01 1.06 6.86
N PHE A 180 2.04 1.02 7.68
CA PHE A 180 2.21 1.79 8.90
C PHE A 180 2.23 3.30 8.63
N ILE A 181 3.03 3.76 7.65
CA ILE A 181 3.16 5.19 7.32
C ILE A 181 1.83 5.76 6.84
N LEU A 182 1.13 5.06 5.95
CA LEU A 182 -0.18 5.44 5.43
C LEU A 182 -1.22 5.55 6.56
N ALA A 183 -1.20 4.63 7.54
CA ALA A 183 -2.09 4.71 8.68
C ALA A 183 -1.79 5.94 9.57
N LEU A 184 -0.52 6.26 9.80
CA LEU A 184 -0.13 7.46 10.53
C LEU A 184 -0.60 8.74 9.84
N VAL A 185 -0.36 8.90 8.53
CA VAL A 185 -0.79 10.13 7.83
C VAL A 185 -2.30 10.31 7.86
N VAL A 186 -3.09 9.23 7.79
CA VAL A 186 -4.55 9.30 7.90
C VAL A 186 -4.98 9.64 9.33
N ARG A 187 -4.27 9.17 10.36
CA ARG A 187 -4.51 9.56 11.76
C ARG A 187 -4.15 11.03 12.02
N ILE A 188 -3.13 11.55 11.35
CA ILE A 188 -2.65 12.93 11.52
C ILE A 188 -3.53 13.93 10.77
N THR A 189 -3.81 13.67 9.49
CA THR A 189 -4.57 14.57 8.61
C THR A 189 -6.08 14.38 8.69
N ASN A 190 -6.53 13.30 9.34
CA ASN A 190 -7.91 12.84 9.37
C ASN A 190 -8.55 12.70 7.98
N SER A 191 -7.76 12.41 6.94
CA SER A 191 -8.21 12.33 5.55
C SER A 191 -7.67 11.08 4.86
N ILE A 192 -8.54 10.25 4.29
CA ILE A 192 -8.13 9.09 3.50
C ILE A 192 -7.35 9.48 2.24
N PHE A 193 -7.62 10.66 1.69
CA PHE A 193 -6.95 11.17 0.49
C PHE A 193 -5.43 11.30 0.70
N ALA A 194 -4.97 11.54 1.92
CA ALA A 194 -3.54 11.55 2.24
C ALA A 194 -2.88 10.20 1.92
N ALA A 195 -3.50 9.08 2.31
CA ALA A 195 -3.00 7.76 2.01
C ALA A 195 -3.18 7.40 0.53
N SER A 196 -4.35 7.69 -0.06
CA SER A 196 -4.60 7.41 -1.47
C SER A 196 -3.61 8.11 -2.41
N ILE A 197 -3.22 9.35 -2.13
CA ILE A 197 -2.21 10.07 -2.93
C ILE A 197 -0.85 9.36 -2.85
N ILE A 198 -0.41 9.00 -1.64
CA ILE A 198 0.87 8.31 -1.46
C ILE A 198 0.86 6.95 -2.17
N HIS A 199 -0.19 6.15 -1.95
CA HIS A 199 -0.33 4.83 -2.56
C HIS A 199 -0.37 4.94 -4.09
N PHE A 200 -1.14 5.88 -4.64
CA PHE A 200 -1.19 6.14 -6.09
C PHE A 200 0.19 6.52 -6.65
N ILE A 201 0.93 7.41 -5.99
CA ILE A 201 2.25 7.85 -6.48
C ILE A 201 3.26 6.70 -6.46
N ILE A 202 3.25 5.89 -5.40
CA ILE A 202 4.17 4.75 -5.27
C ILE A 202 3.92 3.73 -6.38
N ASN A 203 2.68 3.26 -6.52
CA ASN A 203 2.35 2.28 -7.56
C ASN A 203 2.46 2.88 -8.96
N GLY A 204 2.08 4.15 -9.11
CA GLY A 204 2.19 4.91 -10.34
C GLY A 204 3.64 5.03 -10.79
N THR A 205 4.57 5.31 -9.87
CA THR A 205 6.01 5.33 -10.17
C THR A 205 6.48 3.98 -10.70
N SER A 206 6.06 2.86 -10.09
CA SER A 206 6.40 1.52 -10.57
C SER A 206 5.89 1.28 -12.00
N VAL A 207 4.65 1.67 -12.30
CA VAL A 207 4.08 1.56 -13.67
C VAL A 207 4.84 2.45 -14.66
N THR A 208 5.09 3.71 -14.31
CA THR A 208 5.80 4.66 -15.17
C THR A 208 7.21 4.18 -15.46
N MET A 209 7.96 3.72 -14.45
CA MET A 209 9.31 3.19 -14.62
C MET A 209 9.32 1.94 -15.49
N SER A 210 8.39 1.00 -15.28
CA SER A 210 8.23 -0.17 -16.14
C SER A 210 8.00 0.24 -17.61
N LYS A 211 7.13 1.22 -17.86
CA LYS A 211 6.87 1.69 -19.22
C LYS A 211 8.06 2.37 -19.87
N LEU A 212 8.77 3.22 -19.14
CA LEU A 212 9.96 3.91 -19.63
C LEU A 212 11.07 2.91 -20.01
N ILE A 213 11.33 1.92 -19.17
CA ILE A 213 12.35 0.89 -19.45
C ILE A 213 12.05 0.16 -20.77
N ASN A 214 10.79 -0.13 -21.05
CA ASN A 214 10.39 -0.83 -22.28
C ASN A 214 10.43 0.04 -23.55
N THR A 215 10.54 1.36 -23.42
CA THR A 215 10.70 2.27 -24.58
C THR A 215 12.15 2.44 -25.02
N ILE A 216 13.11 2.04 -24.17
CA ILE A 216 14.53 2.08 -24.51
C ILE A 216 14.79 0.91 -25.49
N PRO A 217 15.30 1.15 -26.71
CA PRO A 217 15.67 0.08 -27.64
C PRO A 217 16.62 -0.88 -26.93
N GLN A 218 16.35 -2.19 -27.00
CA GLN A 218 17.18 -3.24 -26.40
C GLN A 218 18.50 -3.43 -27.18
N SER A 219 19.23 -2.34 -27.43
CA SER A 219 20.41 -2.32 -28.32
C SER A 219 21.72 -2.46 -27.56
N THR A 220 21.79 -3.25 -26.49
CA THR A 220 23.08 -3.63 -25.90
C THR A 220 23.01 -5.04 -25.31
N GLU A 221 23.96 -5.88 -25.73
CA GLU A 221 24.29 -7.19 -25.14
C GLU A 221 24.47 -7.16 -23.61
N ILE A 222 24.67 -5.97 -23.04
CA ILE A 222 24.72 -5.67 -21.61
C ILE A 222 23.42 -6.05 -20.89
N MET A 223 22.26 -6.01 -21.56
CA MET A 223 20.97 -6.37 -20.93
C MET A 223 20.60 -7.86 -21.09
N ASN A 224 21.10 -8.51 -22.16
CA ASN A 224 20.89 -9.94 -22.41
C ASN A 224 21.62 -10.83 -21.39
N GLY A 225 22.72 -10.35 -20.79
CA GLY A 225 23.42 -11.02 -19.69
C GLY A 225 22.83 -10.79 -18.30
N THR A 226 21.90 -9.84 -18.16
CA THR A 226 21.32 -9.43 -16.86
C THR A 226 19.86 -9.86 -16.67
N MET A 227 19.23 -10.48 -17.66
CA MET A 227 17.81 -10.84 -17.61
C MET A 227 17.47 -12.04 -16.69
N ASP A 228 18.46 -12.79 -16.19
CA ASP A 228 18.23 -14.01 -15.40
C ASP A 228 18.98 -14.07 -14.05
N LEU A 229 19.63 -12.96 -13.65
CA LEU A 229 20.20 -12.86 -12.29
C LEU A 229 19.09 -12.50 -11.31
N SER A 230 18.30 -13.50 -10.93
CA SER A 230 17.47 -13.42 -9.73
C SER A 230 18.34 -12.96 -8.56
N LEU A 231 17.90 -11.94 -7.80
CA LEU A 231 18.62 -11.51 -6.59
C LEU A 231 18.85 -12.67 -5.60
N ARG A 232 18.09 -13.76 -5.75
CA ARG A 232 18.23 -15.02 -5.02
C ARG A 232 19.50 -15.79 -5.38
N SER A 233 19.97 -15.75 -6.62
CA SER A 233 21.16 -16.49 -7.08
C SER A 233 22.48 -15.78 -6.80
N LEU A 234 22.43 -14.52 -6.36
CA LEU A 234 23.63 -13.76 -6.02
C LEU A 234 24.43 -14.41 -4.88
N PRO A 235 25.78 -14.37 -4.96
CA PRO A 235 26.67 -14.72 -3.86
C PRO A 235 26.33 -13.97 -2.57
N PHE A 236 26.65 -14.56 -1.42
CA PHE A 236 26.38 -13.95 -0.11
C PHE A 236 27.03 -12.58 0.06
N ASN A 237 28.25 -12.39 -0.44
CA ASN A 237 28.96 -11.11 -0.34
C ASN A 237 28.23 -9.99 -1.08
N ASP A 238 27.68 -10.26 -2.26
CA ASP A 238 26.93 -9.27 -3.04
C ASP A 238 25.62 -8.92 -2.35
N LYS A 239 24.92 -9.92 -1.80
CA LYS A 239 23.72 -9.70 -0.97
C LYS A 239 24.03 -8.85 0.26
N LEU A 240 25.17 -9.10 0.92
CA LEU A 240 25.59 -8.35 2.10
C LEU A 240 25.91 -6.89 1.75
N ILE A 241 26.59 -6.64 0.62
CA ILE A 241 26.87 -5.29 0.12
C ILE A 241 25.54 -4.57 -0.17
N MET A 242 24.61 -5.20 -0.88
CA MET A 242 23.30 -4.63 -1.16
C MET A 242 22.53 -4.32 0.12
N PHE A 243 22.53 -5.24 1.10
CA PHE A 243 21.89 -5.04 2.39
C PHE A 243 22.43 -3.79 3.10
N VAL A 244 23.76 -3.64 3.18
CA VAL A 244 24.40 -2.50 3.84
C VAL A 244 24.10 -1.20 3.10
N VAL A 245 24.28 -1.16 1.78
CA VAL A 245 24.09 0.05 0.98
C VAL A 245 22.63 0.53 1.05
N TYR A 246 21.68 -0.34 0.75
CA TYR A 246 20.26 0.02 0.81
C TYR A 246 19.79 0.26 2.25
N GLY A 247 20.38 -0.40 3.24
CA GLY A 247 20.10 -0.16 4.66
C GLY A 247 20.50 1.25 5.11
N VAL A 248 21.70 1.71 4.75
CA VAL A 248 22.15 3.08 5.03
C VAL A 248 21.23 4.11 4.36
N ILE A 249 20.89 3.90 3.09
CA ILE A 249 19.95 4.76 2.37
C ILE A 249 18.59 4.77 3.09
N ALA A 250 18.05 3.61 3.46
CA ALA A 250 16.76 3.52 4.15
C ALA A 250 16.77 4.25 5.50
N ILE A 251 17.87 4.22 6.27
CA ILE A 251 18.00 4.95 7.54
C ILE A 251 17.95 6.47 7.31
N ILE A 252 18.68 6.97 6.31
CA ILE A 252 18.68 8.39 5.94
C ILE A 252 17.26 8.83 5.56
N PHE A 253 16.60 8.09 4.67
CA PHE A 253 15.25 8.42 4.22
C PHE A 253 14.19 8.27 5.32
N SER A 254 14.37 7.31 6.24
CA SER A 254 13.50 7.17 7.42
C SER A 254 13.56 8.40 8.32
N THR A 255 14.72 9.05 8.43
CA THR A 255 14.88 10.32 9.15
C THR A 255 14.06 11.43 8.49
N PHE A 256 14.13 11.56 7.15
CA PHE A 256 13.31 12.54 6.44
C PHE A 256 11.81 12.26 6.53
N VAL A 257 11.39 10.99 6.40
CA VAL A 257 10.00 10.56 6.61
C VAL A 257 9.51 10.97 8.00
N TYR A 258 10.29 10.72 9.05
CA TYR A 258 9.96 11.13 10.42
C TYR A 258 9.79 12.66 10.56
N LEU A 259 10.68 13.45 9.97
CA LEU A 259 10.60 14.92 10.01
C LEU A 259 9.34 15.43 9.30
N ILE A 260 8.97 14.85 8.17
CA ILE A 260 7.74 15.21 7.44
C ILE A 260 6.49 14.82 8.24
N LEU A 261 6.46 13.64 8.87
CA LEU A 261 5.36 13.23 9.75
C LEU A 261 5.20 14.19 10.94
N LYS A 262 6.30 14.59 11.58
CA LYS A 262 6.28 15.59 12.66
C LYS A 262 5.76 16.94 12.18
N LYS A 263 6.12 17.36 10.96
CA LYS A 263 5.61 18.61 10.39
C LYS A 263 4.11 18.54 10.07
N LEU A 264 3.64 17.41 9.55
CA LEU A 264 2.21 17.16 9.34
C LEU A 264 1.45 17.21 10.67
N GLU A 265 1.99 16.64 11.75
CA GLU A 265 1.40 16.70 13.09
C GLU A 265 1.27 18.13 13.58
N GLU A 266 2.37 18.90 13.55
CA GLU A 266 2.39 20.32 13.96
C GLU A 266 1.33 21.14 13.20
N LEU A 267 1.25 20.98 11.87
CA LEU A 267 0.28 21.70 11.04
C LEU A 267 -1.17 21.33 11.38
N ASN A 268 -1.44 20.06 11.67
CA ASN A 268 -2.80 19.58 11.95
C ASN A 268 -3.24 19.82 13.41
N ILE A 269 -2.29 19.92 14.35
CA ILE A 269 -2.53 20.44 15.70
C ILE A 269 -2.91 21.93 15.63
N ASN A 270 -2.14 22.74 14.90
CA ASN A 270 -2.41 24.17 14.73
C ASN A 270 -3.76 24.47 14.08
N ARG A 271 -4.30 23.52 13.29
CA ARG A 271 -5.64 23.61 12.67
C ARG A 271 -6.77 23.04 13.55
N GLY A 272 -6.46 22.45 14.70
CA GLY A 272 -7.43 21.79 15.58
C GLY A 272 -7.98 20.47 15.04
N ILE A 273 -7.33 19.87 14.03
CA ILE A 273 -7.74 18.58 13.43
C ILE A 273 -7.27 17.42 14.30
N LEU A 274 -6.00 17.48 14.72
CA LEU A 274 -5.42 16.56 15.67
C LEU A 274 -5.43 17.23 17.05
N LYS A 275 -6.00 16.57 18.05
CA LYS A 275 -5.85 17.02 19.44
C LYS A 275 -4.40 16.79 19.85
N GLU A 276 -3.79 17.74 20.56
CA GLU A 276 -2.52 17.47 21.22
C GLU A 276 -2.70 16.23 22.09
N GLU A 277 -1.87 15.21 21.85
CA GLU A 277 -1.69 14.18 22.86
C GLU A 277 -1.10 14.92 24.05
N ILE A 278 -1.92 15.16 25.09
CA ILE A 278 -1.42 15.55 26.41
C ILE A 278 -0.32 14.54 26.68
N LYS A 279 0.93 15.01 26.79
CA LYS A 279 2.04 14.20 27.29
C LYS A 279 1.59 13.77 28.69
N SER A 280 0.89 12.65 28.79
CA SER A 280 0.80 11.92 30.04
C SER A 280 2.21 11.43 30.24
N ASP A 281 2.92 12.15 31.10
CA ASP A 281 4.23 11.81 31.64
C ASP A 281 4.34 10.28 31.76
N VAL A 282 5.33 9.66 31.10
CA VAL A 282 6.55 9.27 31.81
C VAL A 282 6.25 9.03 33.30
N ILE A 283 6.17 7.74 33.67
CA ILE A 283 5.89 7.19 35.01
C ILE A 283 4.41 6.82 35.24
N ARG A 284 4.08 5.58 34.86
CA ARG A 284 3.50 4.57 35.76
C ARG A 284 3.66 3.17 35.17
#